data_AF-A0A8J9SUD2-F1
#
_entry.id   AF-A0A8J9SUD2-F1
#
_cell.length_a   1.000
_cell.length_b   1.000
_cell.length_c   1.000
_cell.angle_alpha   90.00
_cell.angle_beta   90.00
_cell.angle_gamma   90.00
#
_symmetry.space_group_name_H-M   'P 1'
#
loop_
_entity.id
_entity.type
_entity.pdbx_description
1 polymer ?
#
loop_
_entity_poly.entity_id
_entity_poly.type
_entity_poly.pdbx_seq_one_letter_code
_entity_poly.pdbx_strand_id
1 'polypeptide(L)'
;MMNGMIHKLDSAFQATKLSKFFQMEERDTKLSVEFRGALATFMSMSYILAVNPRILSDSGGPCVMDPDEGLFGAEYSACIEAVKREYITATAVASMFGCILMGLFANLPIALAPGMGMNAFFTYSVVGFRGLDDISFEAAVTAVMIEGAIFFVMAITGARYAIVRLIPEPVRVATPAAIGAFLAHLGLQTAEGIGVVVSDIATAVTLGGCPESMRTPIVALTDSCRANTDLCTTSDAYTCDDLGGVMTAGTTWVGVLGLLIIIIMLSY
;
A
#
# COMPACT_ATOMS: atom_id res chain seq x y z
N MET A 1 -20.45 -3.26 -33.90
CA MET A 1 -20.15 -4.71 -33.85
C MET A 1 -19.81 -5.17 -32.43
N MET A 2 -18.95 -4.44 -31.69
CA MET A 2 -18.52 -4.77 -30.32
C MET A 2 -19.66 -4.89 -29.29
N ASN A 3 -20.64 -3.97 -29.26
CA ASN A 3 -21.78 -4.02 -28.33
C ASN A 3 -22.68 -5.26 -28.51
N GLY A 4 -22.77 -5.80 -29.74
CA GLY A 4 -23.56 -7.01 -30.00
C GLY A 4 -22.89 -8.28 -29.50
N MET A 5 -21.56 -8.32 -29.47
CA MET A 5 -20.80 -9.43 -28.87
C MET A 5 -20.89 -9.40 -27.34
N ILE A 6 -20.76 -8.23 -26.73
CA ILE A 6 -20.87 -8.06 -25.27
C ILE A 6 -22.24 -8.50 -24.78
N HIS A 7 -23.32 -8.08 -25.46
CA HIS A 7 -24.68 -8.48 -25.07
C HIS A 7 -24.91 -10.00 -25.19
N LYS A 8 -24.34 -10.65 -26.21
CA LYS A 8 -24.41 -12.12 -26.33
C LYS A 8 -23.65 -12.82 -25.21
N LEU A 9 -22.50 -12.29 -24.82
CA LEU A 9 -21.69 -12.82 -23.72
C LEU A 9 -22.42 -12.67 -22.37
N ASP A 10 -22.99 -11.50 -22.11
CA ASP A 10 -23.76 -11.21 -20.89
C ASP A 10 -24.99 -12.13 -20.79
N SER A 11 -25.76 -12.28 -21.87
CA SER A 11 -26.93 -13.16 -21.89
C SER A 11 -26.57 -14.64 -21.75
N ALA A 12 -25.44 -15.07 -22.34
CA ALA A 12 -24.96 -16.44 -22.22
C ALA A 12 -24.49 -16.73 -20.78
N PHE A 13 -23.84 -15.76 -20.14
CA PHE A 13 -23.39 -15.88 -18.76
C PHE A 13 -24.55 -15.88 -17.76
N GLN A 14 -25.59 -15.06 -17.98
CA GLN A 14 -26.79 -15.02 -17.14
C GLN A 14 -27.52 -16.37 -17.06
N ALA A 15 -27.46 -17.18 -18.12
CA ALA A 15 -28.07 -18.52 -18.12
C ALA A 15 -27.30 -19.57 -17.27
N THR A 16 -26.09 -19.25 -16.79
CA THR A 16 -25.24 -20.21 -16.07
C THR A 16 -25.63 -20.37 -14.59
N LYS A 17 -25.26 -21.53 -14.01
CA LYS A 17 -25.39 -21.76 -12.55
C LYS A 17 -24.56 -20.78 -11.72
N LEU A 18 -23.47 -20.26 -12.29
CA LEU A 18 -22.58 -19.31 -11.62
C LEU A 18 -23.26 -17.94 -11.45
N SER A 19 -23.97 -17.47 -12.49
CA SER A 19 -24.75 -16.23 -12.39
C SER A 19 -25.86 -16.32 -11.33
N LYS A 20 -26.52 -17.49 -11.21
CA LYS A 20 -27.50 -17.76 -10.16
C LYS A 20 -26.86 -17.80 -8.77
N PHE A 21 -25.68 -18.40 -8.63
CA PHE A 21 -24.94 -18.42 -7.36
C PHE A 21 -24.63 -17.01 -6.87
N PHE A 22 -24.14 -16.14 -7.76
CA PHE A 22 -23.86 -14.74 -7.44
C PHE A 22 -25.10 -13.81 -7.47
N GLN A 23 -26.30 -14.35 -7.62
CA GLN A 23 -27.56 -13.60 -7.61
C GLN A 23 -27.54 -12.38 -8.55
N MET A 24 -26.94 -12.51 -9.74
CA MET A 24 -26.72 -11.35 -10.62
C MET A 24 -28.01 -10.71 -11.13
N GLU A 25 -29.06 -11.51 -11.33
CA GLU A 25 -30.39 -11.02 -11.74
C GLU A 25 -31.06 -10.22 -10.61
N GLU A 26 -30.95 -10.68 -9.36
CA GLU A 26 -31.46 -9.96 -8.18
C GLU A 26 -30.68 -8.67 -7.90
N ARG A 27 -29.40 -8.62 -8.30
CA ARG A 27 -28.50 -7.48 -8.16
C ARG A 27 -28.53 -6.52 -9.36
N ASP A 28 -29.37 -6.79 -10.36
CA ASP A 28 -29.50 -6.02 -11.61
C ASP A 28 -28.14 -5.72 -12.28
N THR A 29 -27.25 -6.73 -12.31
CA THR A 29 -25.88 -6.57 -12.83
C THR A 29 -25.57 -7.52 -14.00
N LYS A 30 -24.53 -7.18 -14.76
CA LYS A 30 -24.06 -7.92 -15.95
C LYS A 30 -22.58 -8.24 -15.81
N LEU A 31 -22.13 -9.31 -16.45
CA LEU A 31 -20.72 -9.73 -16.43
C LEU A 31 -19.79 -8.60 -16.91
N SER A 32 -20.17 -7.88 -17.96
CA SER A 32 -19.41 -6.74 -18.48
C SER A 32 -19.27 -5.58 -17.49
N VAL A 33 -20.30 -5.32 -16.68
CA VAL A 33 -20.28 -4.28 -15.63
C VAL A 33 -19.41 -4.71 -14.47
N GLU A 34 -19.57 -5.96 -14.01
CA GLU A 34 -18.76 -6.55 -12.95
C GLU A 34 -17.27 -6.59 -13.31
N PHE A 35 -16.94 -6.95 -14.56
CA PHE A 35 -15.55 -6.97 -15.02
C PHE A 35 -14.94 -5.57 -15.04
N ARG A 36 -15.69 -4.54 -15.45
CA ARG A 36 -15.24 -3.13 -15.39
C ARG A 36 -15.04 -2.67 -13.95
N GLY A 37 -15.98 -3.01 -13.06
CA GLY A 37 -15.87 -2.71 -11.63
C GLY A 37 -14.66 -3.40 -10.98
N ALA A 38 -14.43 -4.66 -11.32
CA ALA A 38 -13.27 -5.43 -10.87
C ALA A 38 -11.95 -4.82 -11.37
N LEU A 39 -11.89 -4.42 -12.64
CA LEU A 39 -10.71 -3.75 -13.20
C LEU A 39 -10.43 -2.41 -12.51
N ALA A 40 -11.48 -1.60 -12.29
CA ALA A 40 -11.36 -0.33 -11.56
C ALA A 40 -10.84 -0.57 -10.13
N THR A 41 -11.44 -1.53 -9.42
CA THR A 41 -11.05 -1.89 -8.04
C THR A 41 -9.61 -2.40 -7.99
N PHE A 42 -9.23 -3.28 -8.93
CA PHE A 42 -7.86 -3.77 -9.05
C PHE A 42 -6.86 -2.62 -9.24
N MET A 43 -7.14 -1.69 -10.15
CA MET A 43 -6.27 -0.54 -10.39
C MET A 43 -6.19 0.34 -9.13
N SER A 44 -7.32 0.59 -8.45
CA SER A 44 -7.36 1.37 -7.21
C SER A 44 -6.61 0.72 -6.04
N MET A 45 -6.48 -0.61 -6.01
CA MET A 45 -5.77 -1.34 -4.94
C MET A 45 -4.35 -1.77 -5.32
N SER A 46 -4.00 -1.68 -6.61
CA SER A 46 -2.71 -2.14 -7.14
C SER A 46 -1.50 -1.49 -6.46
N TYR A 47 -1.64 -0.24 -5.99
CA TYR A 47 -0.60 0.47 -5.26
C TYR A 47 -0.14 -0.28 -4.01
N ILE A 48 -1.01 -1.08 -3.37
CA ILE A 48 -0.68 -1.88 -2.19
C ILE A 48 0.46 -2.86 -2.49
N LEU A 49 0.58 -3.35 -3.74
CA LEU A 49 1.66 -4.24 -4.16
C LEU A 49 3.04 -3.56 -4.18
N ALA A 50 3.08 -2.23 -4.29
CA ALA A 50 4.32 -1.46 -4.22
C ALA A 50 4.59 -0.94 -2.80
N VAL A 51 3.56 -0.36 -2.17
CA VAL A 51 3.70 0.36 -0.90
C VAL A 51 3.85 -0.61 0.28
N ASN A 52 3.03 -1.66 0.35
CA ASN A 52 3.04 -2.57 1.49
C ASN A 52 4.39 -3.27 1.69
N PRO A 53 5.01 -3.87 0.65
CA PRO A 53 6.30 -4.55 0.80
C PRO A 53 7.43 -3.61 1.18
N ARG A 54 7.37 -2.34 0.73
CA ARG A 54 8.36 -1.33 1.11
C ARG A 54 8.27 -1.00 2.59
N ILE A 55 7.07 -0.66 3.09
CA ILE A 55 6.85 -0.35 4.51
C ILE A 55 7.23 -1.56 5.38
N LEU A 56 6.87 -2.79 4.99
CA LEU A 56 7.25 -3.96 5.78
C LEU A 56 8.76 -4.23 5.73
N SER A 57 9.42 -4.03 4.58
CA SER A 57 10.87 -4.21 4.46
C SER A 57 11.67 -3.21 5.30
N ASP A 58 11.11 -2.02 5.57
CA ASP A 58 11.72 -1.03 6.46
C ASP A 58 11.80 -1.50 7.92
N SER A 59 11.03 -2.53 8.32
CA SER A 59 11.12 -3.11 9.67
C SER A 59 12.39 -3.92 9.88
N GLY A 60 13.15 -4.19 8.81
CA GLY A 60 14.28 -5.12 8.83
C GLY A 60 13.87 -6.56 8.49
N GLY A 61 12.59 -6.90 8.62
CA GLY A 61 12.10 -8.25 8.36
C GLY A 61 12.84 -9.31 9.20
N PRO A 62 13.00 -10.54 8.69
CA PRO A 62 13.80 -11.57 9.34
C PRO A 62 15.32 -11.40 9.15
N CYS A 63 15.79 -10.31 8.55
CA CYS A 63 17.21 -10.11 8.28
C CYS A 63 17.96 -9.82 9.59
N VAL A 64 19.05 -10.54 9.82
CA VAL A 64 19.93 -10.32 10.98
C VAL A 64 21.03 -9.36 10.55
N MET A 65 21.27 -8.33 11.36
CA MET A 65 22.37 -7.39 11.16
C MET A 65 23.66 -8.01 11.70
N ASP A 66 24.72 -8.01 10.89
CA ASP A 66 26.05 -8.35 11.38
C ASP A 66 26.65 -7.20 12.21
N PRO A 67 27.25 -7.49 13.38
CA PRO A 67 27.80 -6.46 14.27
C PRO A 67 28.94 -5.64 13.63
N ASP A 68 29.67 -6.25 12.69
CA ASP A 68 30.89 -5.68 12.10
C ASP A 68 30.61 -4.75 10.90
N GLU A 69 29.56 -5.02 10.11
CA GLU A 69 29.20 -4.22 8.93
C GLU A 69 28.12 -3.17 9.22
N GLY A 70 27.40 -3.31 10.33
CA GLY A 70 26.37 -2.35 10.71
C GLY A 70 25.08 -2.46 9.89
N LEU A 71 24.19 -1.48 10.09
CA LEU A 71 22.85 -1.41 9.47
C LEU A 71 22.86 -1.31 7.93
N PHE A 72 24.02 -1.00 7.36
CA PHE A 72 24.20 -0.74 5.93
C PHE A 72 25.19 -1.71 5.28
N GLY A 73 25.46 -2.84 5.92
CA GLY A 73 26.28 -3.91 5.34
C GLY A 73 25.76 -4.39 4.00
N ALA A 74 26.68 -4.88 3.15
CA ALA A 74 26.33 -5.35 1.81
C ALA A 74 25.41 -6.57 1.88
N GLU A 75 25.62 -7.45 2.86
CA GLU A 75 24.79 -8.63 3.08
C GLU A 75 23.39 -8.26 3.60
N TYR A 76 23.31 -7.32 4.54
CA TYR A 76 22.03 -6.89 5.11
C TYR A 76 21.15 -6.19 4.07
N SER A 77 21.72 -5.30 3.26
CA SER A 77 20.99 -4.63 2.18
C SER A 77 20.50 -5.61 1.10
N ALA A 78 21.29 -6.62 0.75
CA ALA A 78 20.87 -7.69 -0.16
C ALA A 78 19.72 -8.53 0.42
N CYS A 79 19.75 -8.84 1.72
CA CYS A 79 18.67 -9.54 2.41
C CYS A 79 17.37 -8.74 2.37
N ILE A 80 17.41 -7.44 2.63
CA ILE A 80 16.23 -6.56 2.64
C ILE A 80 15.58 -6.48 1.26
N GLU A 81 16.39 -6.44 0.19
CA GLU A 81 15.87 -6.47 -1.16
C GLU A 81 15.18 -7.80 -1.49
N ALA A 82 15.74 -8.93 -1.02
CA ALA A 82 15.11 -10.25 -1.16
C ALA A 82 13.77 -10.30 -0.42
N VAL A 83 13.74 -9.88 0.84
CA VAL A 83 12.54 -9.82 1.68
C VAL A 83 11.46 -8.92 1.07
N LYS A 84 11.84 -7.77 0.50
CA LYS A 84 10.91 -6.89 -0.22
C LYS A 84 10.22 -7.61 -1.37
N ARG A 85 10.95 -8.43 -2.15
CA ARG A 85 10.37 -9.21 -3.25
C ARG A 85 9.44 -10.31 -2.75
N GLU A 86 9.77 -10.95 -1.64
CA GLU A 86 8.92 -11.95 -0.98
C GLU A 86 7.61 -11.34 -0.46
N TYR A 87 7.67 -10.14 0.13
CA TYR A 87 6.47 -9.46 0.60
C TYR A 87 5.54 -9.02 -0.53
N ILE A 88 6.06 -8.69 -1.72
CA ILE A 88 5.22 -8.43 -2.91
C ILE A 88 4.40 -9.68 -3.23
N THR A 89 5.05 -10.83 -3.35
CA THR A 89 4.38 -12.08 -3.73
C THR A 89 3.44 -12.57 -2.64
N ALA A 90 3.83 -12.48 -1.37
CA ALA A 90 2.98 -12.82 -0.23
C ALA A 90 1.73 -11.93 -0.17
N THR A 91 1.87 -10.62 -0.38
CA THR A 91 0.75 -9.67 -0.40
C THR A 91 -0.24 -10.00 -1.52
N ALA A 92 0.26 -10.26 -2.74
CA ALA A 92 -0.56 -10.61 -3.89
C ALA A 92 -1.34 -11.90 -3.66
N VAL A 93 -0.66 -12.95 -3.21
CA VAL A 93 -1.25 -14.27 -2.96
C VAL A 93 -2.27 -14.21 -1.81
N ALA A 94 -1.94 -13.57 -0.69
CA ALA A 94 -2.85 -13.42 0.43
C ALA A 94 -4.13 -12.64 0.05
N SER A 95 -3.98 -11.54 -0.70
CA SER A 95 -5.13 -10.75 -1.17
C SER A 95 -5.99 -11.53 -2.16
N MET A 96 -5.37 -12.30 -3.06
CA MET A 96 -6.07 -13.19 -3.98
C MET A 96 -6.91 -14.23 -3.23
N PHE A 97 -6.31 -14.93 -2.25
CA PHE A 97 -7.04 -15.90 -1.42
C PHE A 97 -8.17 -15.22 -0.63
N GLY A 98 -7.93 -14.04 -0.04
CA GLY A 98 -8.95 -13.28 0.68
C GLY A 98 -10.15 -12.91 -0.20
N CYS A 99 -9.88 -12.35 -1.38
CA CYS A 99 -10.92 -11.98 -2.35
C CYS A 99 -11.71 -13.21 -2.85
N ILE A 100 -11.03 -14.34 -3.13
CA ILE A 100 -11.70 -15.57 -3.54
C ILE A 100 -12.60 -16.10 -2.42
N LEU A 101 -12.11 -16.12 -1.18
CA LEU A 101 -12.90 -16.57 -0.03
C LEU A 101 -14.14 -15.68 0.20
N MET A 102 -14.00 -14.35 0.08
CA MET A 102 -15.13 -13.43 0.17
C MET A 102 -16.15 -13.64 -0.95
N GLY A 103 -15.69 -13.82 -2.18
CA GLY A 103 -16.57 -14.09 -3.31
C GLY A 103 -17.32 -15.42 -3.17
N LEU A 104 -16.61 -16.51 -2.83
CA LEU A 104 -17.19 -17.85 -2.81
C LEU A 104 -17.97 -18.18 -1.53
N PHE A 105 -17.50 -17.75 -0.35
CA PHE A 105 -18.17 -18.09 0.92
C PHE A 105 -19.13 -17.02 1.40
N ALA A 106 -18.78 -15.74 1.26
CA ALA A 106 -19.64 -14.65 1.71
C ALA A 106 -20.61 -14.15 0.63
N ASN A 107 -20.35 -14.46 -0.65
CA ASN A 107 -21.13 -13.98 -1.80
C ASN A 107 -21.31 -12.44 -1.76
N LEU A 108 -20.23 -11.73 -1.40
CA LEU A 108 -20.20 -10.27 -1.30
C LEU A 108 -19.11 -9.69 -2.21
N PRO A 109 -19.39 -8.65 -3.00
CA PRO A 109 -18.43 -8.00 -3.90
C PRO A 109 -17.51 -7.03 -3.14
N ILE A 110 -16.75 -7.54 -2.17
CA ILE A 110 -15.83 -6.76 -1.35
C ILE A 110 -14.40 -7.26 -1.61
N ALA A 111 -13.54 -6.38 -2.12
CA ALA A 111 -12.13 -6.68 -2.30
C ALA A 111 -11.39 -6.57 -0.95
N LEU A 112 -10.52 -7.54 -0.67
CA LEU A 112 -9.70 -7.61 0.53
C LEU A 112 -8.22 -7.45 0.16
N ALA A 113 -7.55 -6.55 0.86
CA ALA A 113 -6.11 -6.41 0.85
C ALA A 113 -5.61 -5.94 2.23
N PRO A 114 -4.29 -6.05 2.52
CA PRO A 114 -3.72 -5.61 3.77
C PRO A 114 -3.98 -4.14 4.09
N GLY A 115 -4.30 -3.85 5.35
CA GLY A 115 -4.52 -2.49 5.83
C GLY A 115 -3.21 -1.75 6.05
N MET A 116 -2.91 -0.77 5.20
CA MET A 116 -1.59 -0.10 5.22
C MET A 116 -1.27 0.65 6.52
N GLY A 117 -2.28 1.19 7.22
CA GLY A 117 -2.05 1.92 8.48
C GLY A 117 -1.53 1.02 9.61
N MET A 118 -2.02 -0.22 9.69
CA MET A 118 -1.54 -1.19 10.68
C MET A 118 -0.11 -1.64 10.36
N ASN A 119 0.21 -1.75 9.08
CA ASN A 119 1.55 -2.12 8.62
C ASN A 119 2.57 -1.01 8.92
N ALA A 120 2.21 0.25 8.73
CA ALA A 120 3.04 1.39 9.13
C ALA A 120 3.24 1.45 10.65
N PHE A 121 2.18 1.23 11.44
CA PHE A 121 2.28 1.17 12.91
C PHE A 121 3.18 0.01 13.35
N PHE A 122 3.00 -1.18 12.76
CA PHE A 122 3.85 -2.34 13.03
C PHE A 122 5.32 -2.05 12.75
N THR A 123 5.64 -1.52 11.56
CA THR A 123 7.01 -1.22 11.16
C THR A 123 7.62 -0.12 12.01
N TYR A 124 6.97 1.04 12.13
CA TYR A 124 7.63 2.25 12.65
C TYR A 124 7.39 2.49 14.15
N SER A 125 6.43 1.80 14.77
CA SER A 125 6.11 2.01 16.20
C SER A 125 6.26 0.76 17.05
N VAL A 126 6.20 -0.45 16.48
CA VAL A 126 6.37 -1.70 17.25
C VAL A 126 7.77 -2.26 17.07
N VAL A 127 8.18 -2.52 15.82
CA VAL A 127 9.51 -3.07 15.51
C VAL A 127 10.58 -1.98 15.40
N GLY A 128 10.18 -0.78 15.01
CA GLY A 128 11.07 0.32 14.71
C GLY A 128 11.74 0.17 13.33
N PHE A 129 12.28 1.27 12.82
CA PHE A 129 13.01 1.25 11.55
C PHE A 129 14.22 0.31 11.68
N ARG A 130 14.25 -0.71 10.83
CA ARG A 130 15.26 -1.78 10.79
C ARG A 130 15.41 -2.60 12.08
N GLY A 131 14.37 -2.67 12.91
CA GLY A 131 14.41 -3.47 14.14
C GLY A 131 15.25 -2.82 15.25
N LEU A 132 15.39 -1.49 15.22
CA LEU A 132 16.17 -0.72 16.20
C LEU A 132 15.43 -0.49 17.53
N ASP A 133 14.12 -0.77 17.62
CA ASP A 133 13.37 -0.69 18.88
C ASP A 133 13.52 -1.99 19.70
N ASP A 134 13.09 -1.93 20.97
CA ASP A 134 13.27 -3.01 21.96
C ASP A 134 12.57 -4.33 21.62
N ILE A 135 11.66 -4.35 20.63
CA ILE A 135 10.85 -5.52 20.27
C ILE A 135 11.38 -6.13 18.97
N SER A 136 11.83 -7.38 19.06
CA SER A 136 12.30 -8.12 17.87
C SER A 136 11.17 -8.36 16.86
N PHE A 137 11.52 -8.41 15.57
CA PHE A 137 10.59 -8.69 14.49
C PHE A 137 9.83 -10.01 14.71
N GLU A 138 10.51 -11.06 15.17
CA GLU A 138 9.90 -12.36 15.47
C GLU A 138 8.85 -12.29 16.58
N ALA A 139 9.14 -11.53 17.64
CA ALA A 139 8.18 -11.31 18.73
C ALA A 139 6.96 -10.54 18.24
N ALA A 140 7.16 -9.52 17.41
CA ALA A 140 6.09 -8.72 16.84
C ALA A 140 5.19 -9.54 15.91
N VAL A 141 5.75 -10.36 15.00
CA VAL A 141 4.96 -11.24 14.13
C VAL A 141 4.21 -12.31 14.92
N THR A 142 4.81 -12.83 16.00
CA THR A 142 4.13 -13.77 16.91
C THR A 142 2.92 -13.11 17.59
N ALA A 143 3.05 -11.85 18.01
CA ALA A 143 1.93 -11.09 18.56
C ALA A 143 0.80 -10.89 17.53
N VAL A 144 1.14 -10.59 16.27
CA VAL A 144 0.16 -10.48 15.17
C VAL A 144 -0.56 -11.80 14.91
N MET A 145 0.15 -12.94 14.96
CA MET A 145 -0.48 -14.26 14.85
C MET A 145 -1.49 -14.52 15.98
N ILE A 146 -1.12 -14.17 17.21
CA ILE A 146 -2.01 -14.30 18.38
C ILE A 146 -3.22 -13.37 18.24
N GLU A 147 -3.01 -12.13 17.81
CA GLU A 147 -4.08 -11.16 17.55
C GLU A 147 -5.06 -11.68 16.48
N GLY A 148 -4.55 -12.23 15.37
CA GLY A 148 -5.36 -12.87 14.34
C GLY A 148 -6.20 -14.04 14.87
N ALA A 149 -5.63 -14.88 15.74
CA ALA A 149 -6.35 -15.98 16.38
C ALA A 149 -7.46 -15.47 17.32
N ILE A 150 -7.18 -14.44 18.13
CA ILE A 150 -8.17 -13.79 18.99
C ILE A 150 -9.29 -13.18 18.14
N PHE A 151 -8.94 -12.46 17.06
CA PHE A 151 -9.91 -11.85 16.16
C PHE A 151 -10.78 -12.90 15.46
N PHE A 152 -10.21 -14.05 15.07
CA PHE A 152 -10.96 -15.17 14.51
C PHE A 152 -12.01 -15.72 15.50
N VAL A 153 -11.63 -15.92 16.77
CA VAL A 153 -12.56 -16.35 17.83
C VAL A 153 -13.65 -15.29 18.07
N MET A 154 -13.29 -14.00 18.08
CA MET A 154 -14.27 -12.90 18.20
C MET A 154 -15.22 -12.82 16.99
N ALA A 155 -14.74 -13.16 15.79
CA ALA A 155 -15.56 -13.18 14.59
C ALA A 155 -16.61 -14.30 14.62
N ILE A 156 -16.25 -15.48 15.12
CA ILE A 156 -17.17 -16.62 15.26
C ILE A 156 -18.22 -16.35 16.35
N THR A 157 -17.81 -15.76 17.47
CA THR A 157 -18.71 -15.46 18.60
C THR A 157 -19.63 -14.27 18.36
N GLY A 158 -19.43 -13.51 17.28
CA GLY A 158 -20.22 -12.31 16.95
C GLY A 158 -19.86 -11.07 17.76
N ALA A 159 -18.84 -11.15 18.65
CA ALA A 159 -18.39 -10.05 19.49
C ALA A 159 -17.97 -8.80 18.69
N ARG A 160 -17.48 -9.00 17.46
CA ARG A 160 -17.13 -7.90 16.53
C ARG A 160 -18.25 -6.86 16.36
N TYR A 161 -19.50 -7.31 16.32
CA TYR A 161 -20.64 -6.42 16.11
C TYR A 161 -20.89 -5.54 17.35
N ALA A 162 -20.70 -6.10 18.55
CA ALA A 162 -20.83 -5.37 19.80
C ALA A 162 -19.79 -4.25 19.90
N ILE A 163 -18.53 -4.52 19.53
CA ILE A 163 -17.44 -3.54 19.55
C ILE A 163 -17.72 -2.39 18.57
N VAL A 164 -18.11 -2.70 17.34
CA VAL A 164 -18.39 -1.67 16.32
C VAL A 164 -19.54 -0.75 16.76
N ARG A 165 -20.52 -1.26 17.49
CA ARG A 165 -21.64 -0.46 18.03
C ARG A 165 -21.21 0.53 19.13
N LEU A 166 -20.08 0.29 19.79
CA LEU A 166 -19.53 1.21 20.79
C LEU A 166 -18.86 2.43 20.14
N ILE A 167 -18.49 2.36 18.86
CA ILE A 167 -17.78 3.43 18.16
C ILE A 167 -18.78 4.56 17.81
N PRO A 168 -18.57 5.79 18.31
CA PRO A 168 -19.42 6.93 17.98
C PRO A 168 -19.53 7.15 16.47
N GLU A 169 -20.71 7.55 15.99
CA GLU A 169 -20.93 7.86 14.57
C GLU A 169 -19.91 8.87 14.01
N PRO A 170 -19.55 9.98 14.71
CA PRO A 170 -18.58 10.93 14.18
C PRO A 170 -17.21 10.28 13.89
N VAL A 171 -16.79 9.33 14.73
CA VAL A 171 -15.53 8.58 14.53
C VAL A 171 -15.65 7.66 13.33
N ARG A 172 -16.77 6.94 13.19
CA ARG A 172 -17.02 6.04 12.06
C ARG A 172 -16.99 6.75 10.70
N VAL A 173 -17.45 8.00 10.64
CA VAL A 173 -17.43 8.82 9.41
C VAL A 173 -16.07 9.49 9.20
N ALA A 174 -15.40 9.94 10.27
CA ALA A 174 -14.10 10.60 10.16
C ALA A 174 -12.97 9.64 9.76
N THR A 175 -12.99 8.38 10.22
CA THR A 175 -11.94 7.39 9.92
C THR A 175 -11.71 7.18 8.42
N PRO A 176 -12.72 6.84 7.58
CA PRO A 176 -12.49 6.67 6.15
C PRO A 176 -12.03 7.95 5.45
N ALA A 177 -12.51 9.12 5.88
CA ALA A 177 -12.05 10.41 5.34
C ALA A 177 -10.58 10.67 5.65
N ALA A 178 -10.15 10.39 6.88
CA ALA A 178 -8.75 10.52 7.29
C ALA A 178 -7.83 9.52 6.57
N ILE A 179 -8.25 8.26 6.43
CA ILE A 179 -7.52 7.25 5.66
C ILE A 179 -7.40 7.69 4.21
N GLY A 180 -8.48 8.17 3.58
CA GLY A 180 -8.45 8.67 2.21
C GLY A 180 -7.49 9.84 2.01
N ALA A 181 -7.51 10.83 2.91
CA ALA A 181 -6.59 11.97 2.87
C ALA A 181 -5.13 11.54 3.07
N PHE A 182 -4.88 10.59 3.98
CA PHE A 182 -3.54 10.04 4.20
C PHE A 182 -3.02 9.27 2.98
N LEU A 183 -3.85 8.41 2.36
CA LEU A 183 -3.50 7.72 1.13
C LEU A 183 -3.26 8.67 -0.04
N ALA A 184 -4.06 9.74 -0.14
CA ALA A 184 -3.85 10.80 -1.12
C ALA A 184 -2.49 11.49 -0.92
N HIS A 185 -2.11 11.74 0.34
CA HIS A 185 -0.79 12.29 0.67
C HIS A 185 0.35 11.34 0.25
N LEU A 186 0.26 10.04 0.60
CA LEU A 186 1.25 9.05 0.19
C LEU A 186 1.39 8.98 -1.34
N GLY A 187 0.27 9.00 -2.09
CA GLY A 187 0.30 8.99 -3.55
C GLY A 187 0.89 10.26 -4.19
N LEU A 188 0.96 11.37 -3.45
CA LEU A 188 1.63 12.60 -3.89
C LEU A 188 3.13 12.59 -3.58
N GLN A 189 3.56 11.82 -2.58
CA GLN A 189 4.96 11.72 -2.18
C GLN A 189 5.82 11.05 -3.27
N THR A 190 7.10 11.42 -3.32
CA THR A 190 8.09 10.81 -4.24
C THR A 190 8.37 9.36 -3.94
N ALA A 191 8.30 8.97 -2.67
CA ALA A 191 8.52 7.59 -2.26
C ALA A 191 7.47 6.67 -2.90
N GLU A 192 6.18 7.00 -2.79
CA GLU A 192 5.10 6.06 -3.12
C GLU A 192 4.29 6.40 -4.37
N GLY A 193 4.48 7.59 -4.96
CA GLY A 193 3.64 8.04 -6.06
C GLY A 193 4.28 9.07 -7.00
N ILE A 194 3.52 10.11 -7.35
CA ILE A 194 3.82 10.98 -8.50
C ILE A 194 5.05 11.89 -8.24
N GLY A 195 5.39 12.10 -6.97
CA GLY A 195 6.52 12.95 -6.57
C GLY A 195 6.27 14.44 -6.71
N VAL A 196 5.02 14.85 -6.50
CA VAL A 196 4.60 16.26 -6.41
C VAL A 196 4.95 16.84 -5.04
N VAL A 197 4.92 16.00 -3.99
CA VAL A 197 5.25 16.37 -2.63
C VAL A 197 6.53 15.66 -2.23
N VAL A 198 7.42 16.41 -1.58
CA VAL A 198 8.75 15.95 -1.18
C VAL A 198 8.99 16.37 0.26
N SER A 199 9.81 15.64 1.01
CA SER A 199 10.09 16.00 2.40
C SER A 199 11.02 17.20 2.51
N ASP A 200 10.71 18.08 3.46
CA ASP A 200 11.54 19.23 3.83
C ASP A 200 11.84 19.21 5.33
N ILE A 201 13.04 19.63 5.73
CA ILE A 201 13.46 19.56 7.13
C ILE A 201 12.77 20.64 7.98
N ALA A 202 12.41 21.79 7.40
CA ALA A 202 11.78 22.90 8.10
C ALA A 202 10.25 22.79 8.12
N THR A 203 9.62 22.30 7.05
CA THR A 203 8.16 22.27 6.90
C THR A 203 7.56 20.87 6.80
N ALA A 204 8.36 19.81 6.93
CA ALA A 204 8.04 18.40 6.69
C ALA A 204 7.65 18.08 5.23
N VAL A 205 7.08 19.03 4.49
CA VAL A 205 6.66 18.91 3.10
C VAL A 205 7.06 20.14 2.29
N THR A 206 7.50 19.92 1.05
CA THR A 206 7.82 20.92 0.04
C THR A 206 7.38 20.44 -1.35
N LEU A 207 7.40 21.35 -2.33
CA LEU A 207 7.05 21.06 -3.71
C LEU A 207 8.17 20.26 -4.40
N GLY A 208 7.78 19.19 -5.10
CA GLY A 208 8.67 18.30 -5.82
C GLY A 208 8.87 18.63 -7.29
N GLY A 209 9.12 17.58 -8.07
CA GLY A 209 9.28 17.71 -9.52
C GLY A 209 10.55 18.45 -9.96
N CYS A 210 11.67 18.30 -9.24
CA CYS A 210 12.98 18.77 -9.67
C CYS A 210 13.72 17.74 -10.56
N PRO A 211 14.55 18.20 -11.53
CA PRO A 211 15.39 17.34 -12.36
C PRO A 211 16.47 16.68 -11.51
N GLU A 212 16.98 15.53 -11.96
CA GLU A 212 17.95 14.73 -11.21
C GLU A 212 19.19 15.50 -10.75
N SER A 213 19.64 16.49 -11.53
CA SER A 213 20.79 17.34 -11.20
C SER A 213 20.59 18.23 -9.97
N MET A 214 19.35 18.46 -9.54
CA MET A 214 19.01 19.34 -8.41
C MET A 214 18.28 18.59 -7.28
N ARG A 215 18.39 17.26 -7.29
CA ARG A 215 17.92 16.42 -6.20
C ARG A 215 19.03 16.28 -5.17
N THR A 216 18.73 16.64 -3.94
CA THR A 216 19.59 16.36 -2.80
C THR A 216 19.06 15.09 -2.12
N PRO A 217 19.76 13.95 -2.21
CA PRO A 217 19.30 12.73 -1.57
C PRO A 217 19.32 12.90 -0.06
N ILE A 218 18.32 12.34 0.61
CA ILE A 218 18.28 12.34 2.06
C ILE A 218 19.20 11.22 2.54
N VAL A 219 20.24 11.59 3.29
CA VAL A 219 21.24 10.66 3.80
C VAL A 219 20.97 10.34 5.27
N ALA A 220 21.13 9.08 5.64
CA ALA A 220 21.24 8.71 7.05
C ALA A 220 22.63 9.15 7.55
N LEU A 221 22.68 10.05 8.54
CA LEU A 221 23.95 10.44 9.16
C LEU A 221 24.45 9.30 10.05
N THR A 222 25.31 8.44 9.51
CA THR A 222 26.13 7.51 10.28
C THR A 222 27.42 8.18 10.74
N ASP A 223 28.05 7.67 11.81
CA ASP A 223 29.36 8.19 12.27
C ASP A 223 30.45 8.07 11.19
N SER A 224 30.38 7.06 10.32
CA SER A 224 31.25 6.87 9.15
C SER A 224 31.00 7.90 8.04
N CYS A 225 29.72 8.24 7.76
CA CYS A 225 29.35 9.33 6.86
C CYS A 225 29.82 10.68 7.41
N ARG A 226 29.72 10.89 8.73
CA ARG A 226 30.20 12.09 9.41
C ARG A 226 31.72 12.23 9.38
N ALA A 227 32.43 11.10 9.39
CA ALA A 227 33.89 11.03 9.32
C ALA A 227 34.45 11.08 7.89
N ASN A 228 33.61 11.14 6.84
CA ASN A 228 34.01 11.07 5.42
C ASN A 228 34.86 9.84 5.06
N THR A 229 34.70 8.74 5.79
CA THR A 229 35.49 7.52 5.54
C THR A 229 34.83 6.58 4.53
N ASP A 230 33.50 6.61 4.41
CA ASP A 230 32.71 5.81 3.46
C ASP A 230 31.61 6.63 2.78
N LEU A 231 31.05 6.14 1.66
CA LEU A 231 29.88 6.75 1.02
C LEU A 231 28.66 6.69 1.97
N CYS A 232 28.04 7.85 2.20
CA CYS A 232 26.78 7.94 2.92
C CYS A 232 25.68 7.16 2.17
N THR A 233 24.93 6.33 2.88
CA THR A 233 23.78 5.63 2.30
C THR A 233 22.66 6.63 2.00
N THR A 234 22.31 6.73 0.73
CA THR A 234 21.26 7.62 0.23
C THR A 234 19.91 6.90 0.26
N SER A 235 18.89 7.55 0.80
CA SER A 235 17.49 7.13 0.65
C SER A 235 16.99 7.45 -0.77
N ASP A 236 16.01 6.68 -1.25
CA ASP A 236 15.24 7.01 -2.47
C ASP A 236 14.46 8.32 -2.32
N ALA A 237 14.26 8.78 -1.07
CA ALA A 237 13.73 10.11 -0.79
C ALA A 237 14.81 11.17 -1.01
N TYR A 238 14.47 12.18 -1.79
CA TYR A 238 15.30 13.37 -2.02
C TYR A 238 14.57 14.61 -1.51
N THR A 239 15.25 15.75 -1.43
CA THR A 239 14.64 17.08 -1.40
C THR A 239 15.02 17.84 -2.67
N CYS A 240 14.24 18.86 -3.01
CA CYS A 240 14.50 19.71 -4.16
C CYS A 240 15.11 21.01 -3.67
N ASP A 241 16.37 21.24 -4.04
CA ASP A 241 17.03 22.50 -3.73
C ASP A 241 16.40 23.64 -4.55
N ASP A 242 16.14 24.74 -3.85
CA ASP A 242 15.30 25.91 -4.17
C ASP A 242 15.13 26.25 -5.67
N LEU A 243 14.07 25.71 -6.28
CA LEU A 243 13.62 26.03 -7.65
C LEU A 243 12.76 27.31 -7.73
N GLY A 244 12.61 28.06 -6.63
CA GLY A 244 11.60 29.13 -6.56
C GLY A 244 10.17 28.60 -6.73
N GLY A 245 9.93 27.33 -6.42
CA GLY A 245 8.60 26.70 -6.45
C GLY A 245 8.10 26.22 -7.82
N VAL A 246 8.99 25.88 -8.77
CA VAL A 246 8.59 25.42 -10.12
C VAL A 246 8.87 23.93 -10.35
N MET A 247 7.86 23.19 -10.83
CA MET A 247 7.97 21.78 -11.22
C MET A 247 8.48 21.64 -12.65
N THR A 248 9.70 21.14 -12.83
CA THR A 248 10.38 21.03 -14.14
C THR A 248 10.67 19.58 -14.57
N ALA A 249 10.47 18.59 -13.69
CA ALA A 249 10.71 17.18 -13.98
C ALA A 249 9.64 16.59 -14.90
N GLY A 250 10.07 16.03 -16.03
CA GLY A 250 9.17 15.38 -16.99
C GLY A 250 8.44 14.16 -16.41
N THR A 251 9.08 13.39 -15.54
CA THR A 251 8.47 12.20 -14.91
C THR A 251 7.27 12.55 -14.04
N THR A 252 7.36 13.63 -13.27
CA THR A 252 6.26 14.13 -12.43
C THR A 252 5.08 14.58 -13.29
N TRP A 253 5.32 15.32 -14.38
CA TRP A 253 4.26 15.75 -15.30
C TRP A 253 3.58 14.58 -16.04
N VAL A 254 4.32 13.53 -16.38
CA VAL A 254 3.74 12.29 -16.93
C VAL A 254 2.83 11.62 -15.89
N GLY A 255 3.26 11.55 -14.63
CA GLY A 255 2.43 11.01 -13.55
C GLY A 255 1.17 11.84 -13.29
N VAL A 256 1.25 13.18 -13.34
CA VAL A 256 0.08 14.07 -13.24
C VAL A 256 -0.90 13.84 -14.39
N LEU A 257 -0.40 13.70 -15.63
CA LEU A 257 -1.24 13.35 -16.78
C LEU A 257 -1.93 11.99 -16.59
N GLY A 258 -1.20 10.99 -16.09
CA GLY A 258 -1.76 9.69 -15.73
C GLY A 258 -2.89 9.80 -14.70
N LEU A 259 -2.70 10.59 -13.64
CA LEU A 259 -3.72 10.85 -12.63
C LEU A 259 -4.98 11.50 -13.25
N LEU A 260 -4.81 12.51 -14.11
CA LEU A 260 -5.93 13.18 -14.78
C LEU A 260 -6.72 12.19 -15.66
N ILE A 261 -6.03 11.31 -16.41
CA ILE A 261 -6.68 10.28 -17.22
C ILE A 261 -7.49 9.33 -16.33
N ILE A 262 -6.92 8.88 -15.21
CA ILE A 262 -7.62 7.99 -14.27
C ILE A 262 -8.85 8.68 -13.67
N ILE A 263 -8.74 9.95 -13.27
CA ILE A 263 -9.89 10.73 -12.76
C ILE A 263 -11.00 10.79 -13.80
N ILE A 264 -10.64 11.08 -15.06
CA ILE A 264 -11.61 11.11 -16.16
C ILE A 264 -12.24 9.72 -16.34
N MET A 265 -11.45 8.65 -16.36
CA MET A 265 -11.98 7.28 -16.51
C MET A 265 -12.88 6.84 -15.35
N LEU A 266 -12.63 7.30 -14.13
CA LEU A 266 -13.47 7.00 -12.96
C LEU A 266 -14.73 7.86 -12.88
N SER A 267 -14.76 9.00 -13.57
CA SER A 267 -15.92 9.90 -13.61
C SER A 267 -17.04 9.46 -14.57
N TYR A 268 -16.80 8.45 -15.41
CA TYR A 268 -17.72 7.93 -16.45
C TYR A 268 -17.97 6.43 -16.31
#